data_AF-A0A0D9AR13-F1
#
_entry.id   AF-A0A0D9AR13-F1
#
_cell.length_a   1.000
_cell.length_b   1.000
_cell.length_c   1.000
_cell.angle_alpha   90.00
_cell.angle_beta   90.00
_cell.angle_gamma   90.00
#
_symmetry.space_group_name_H-M   'P 1'
#
loop_
_entity.id
_entity.type
_entity.pdbx_description
1 polymer ?
#
loop_
_entity_poly.entity_id
_entity_poly.type
_entity_poly.pdbx_seq_one_letter_code
_entity_poly.pdbx_strand_id
1 'polypeptide(L)'
;MTEVTLRGNPIQVAGVFPQAGQKAKPFSLVGGDLADVTLSSFAGKRKVLNIFPSIDTPTCATSVRKFNAQANELANTVVLCISADLPFAQKRFCGAEGLENVVNLSTMRGREFLEDYGVLIATGPLAGVSARAVVVLDEQDQVLHSELVAEIGTEPNYEAAIAALK
;
A
#
# COMPACT_ATOMS: atom_id res chain seq x y z
N MET A 1 7.17 14.59 -10.67
CA MET A 1 7.33 13.15 -10.98
C MET A 1 8.56 12.68 -10.27
N THR A 2 8.48 11.51 -9.65
CA THR A 2 9.59 10.85 -8.95
C THR A 2 10.10 9.71 -9.81
N GLU A 3 11.40 9.47 -9.82
CA GLU A 3 11.99 8.36 -10.56
C GLU A 3 12.24 7.17 -9.63
N VAL A 4 11.85 5.98 -10.07
CA VAL A 4 12.20 4.68 -9.48
C VAL A 4 12.76 3.77 -10.58
N THR A 5 13.28 2.61 -10.22
CA THR A 5 13.77 1.61 -11.18
C THR A 5 12.95 0.34 -11.18
N LEU A 6 12.92 -0.33 -12.34
CA LEU A 6 12.49 -1.71 -12.50
C LEU A 6 13.61 -2.50 -13.16
N ARG A 7 14.28 -3.35 -12.36
CA ARG A 7 15.50 -4.07 -12.77
C ARG A 7 16.55 -3.10 -13.32
N GLY A 8 16.73 -1.96 -12.66
CA GLY A 8 17.65 -0.90 -13.06
C GLY A 8 17.17 0.00 -14.21
N ASN A 9 16.01 -0.26 -14.82
CA ASN A 9 15.46 0.62 -15.86
C ASN A 9 14.65 1.76 -15.22
N PRO A 10 14.90 3.04 -15.56
CA PRO A 10 14.14 4.16 -15.02
C PRO A 10 12.65 4.12 -15.37
N ILE A 11 11.81 4.39 -14.38
CA ILE A 11 10.36 4.48 -14.45
C ILE A 11 9.92 5.76 -13.74
N GLN A 12 9.03 6.52 -14.39
CA GLN A 12 8.48 7.75 -13.82
C GLN A 12 7.22 7.44 -13.01
N VAL A 13 7.11 8.03 -11.83
CA VAL A 13 5.97 7.95 -10.93
C VAL A 13 5.32 9.34 -10.82
N ALA A 14 4.03 9.39 -11.13
CA ALA A 14 3.22 10.60 -11.10
C ALA A 14 2.66 10.88 -9.70
N GLY A 15 2.39 12.17 -9.45
CA GLY A 15 1.92 12.67 -8.15
C GLY A 15 3.02 13.13 -7.21
N VAL A 16 2.64 13.36 -5.95
CA VAL A 16 3.53 13.80 -4.87
C VAL A 16 3.43 12.79 -3.72
N PHE A 17 4.54 12.11 -3.44
CA PHE A 17 4.55 11.08 -2.41
C PHE A 17 4.49 11.72 -1.01
N PRO A 18 3.57 11.29 -0.13
CA PRO A 18 3.38 11.89 1.19
C PRO A 18 4.65 11.81 2.03
N GLN A 19 4.85 12.82 2.89
CA GLN A 19 5.99 12.92 3.81
C GLN A 19 5.51 12.89 5.26
N ALA A 20 6.38 12.47 6.18
CA ALA A 20 6.09 12.48 7.62
C ALA A 20 5.62 13.87 8.10
N GLY A 21 4.62 13.89 8.98
CA GLY A 21 3.97 15.09 9.49
C GLY A 21 2.87 15.69 8.59
N GLN A 22 2.67 15.14 7.39
CA GLN A 22 1.55 15.55 6.53
C GLN A 22 0.28 14.77 6.88
N LYS A 23 -0.88 15.42 6.72
CA LYS A 23 -2.18 14.75 6.78
C LYS A 23 -2.38 13.94 5.49
N ALA A 24 -2.70 12.67 5.62
CA ALA A 24 -3.03 11.81 4.48
C ALA A 24 -4.32 12.28 3.79
N LYS A 25 -4.33 12.23 2.46
CA LYS A 25 -5.52 12.54 1.67
C LYS A 25 -6.59 11.47 1.88
N PRO A 26 -7.89 11.83 1.91
CA PRO A 26 -8.94 10.84 1.92
C PRO A 26 -8.92 10.00 0.63
N PHE A 27 -9.33 8.74 0.73
CA PHE A 27 -9.54 7.87 -0.43
C PHE A 27 -10.79 7.02 -0.23
N SER A 28 -11.29 6.47 -1.33
CA SER A 28 -12.34 5.44 -1.37
C SER A 28 -11.92 4.36 -2.35
N LEU A 29 -11.64 3.15 -1.86
CA LEU A 29 -11.15 2.01 -2.65
C LEU A 29 -12.13 0.84 -2.57
N VAL A 30 -11.90 -0.23 -3.33
CA VAL A 30 -12.82 -1.37 -3.37
C VAL A 30 -12.34 -2.51 -2.47
N GLY A 31 -13.17 -2.92 -1.51
CA GLY A 31 -12.91 -4.06 -0.63
C GLY A 31 -13.13 -5.43 -1.29
N GLY A 32 -12.79 -6.50 -0.56
CA GLY A 32 -12.88 -7.88 -1.03
C GLY A 32 -14.30 -8.39 -1.35
N ASP A 33 -15.32 -7.71 -0.84
CA ASP A 33 -16.75 -7.95 -1.08
C ASP A 33 -17.34 -7.01 -2.16
N LEU A 34 -16.48 -6.24 -2.84
CA LEU A 34 -16.82 -5.22 -3.82
C LEU A 34 -17.47 -3.95 -3.25
N ALA A 35 -17.58 -3.81 -1.93
CA ALA A 35 -18.01 -2.57 -1.30
C ALA A 35 -16.94 -1.48 -1.40
N ASP A 36 -17.37 -0.22 -1.37
CA ASP A 36 -16.44 0.91 -1.26
C ASP A 36 -15.98 1.06 0.21
N VAL A 37 -14.68 1.20 0.40
CA VAL A 37 -14.02 1.32 1.70
C VAL A 37 -13.21 2.60 1.72
N THR A 38 -13.52 3.47 2.67
CA THR A 38 -12.87 4.78 2.79
C THR A 38 -11.75 4.76 3.83
N LEU A 39 -10.82 5.71 3.76
CA LEU A 39 -9.84 5.93 4.84
C LEU A 39 -10.54 6.15 6.20
N SER A 40 -11.66 6.89 6.20
CA SER A 40 -12.44 7.18 7.40
C SER A 40 -13.11 5.95 8.02
N SER A 41 -13.26 4.85 7.27
CA SER A 41 -13.76 3.56 7.81
C SER A 41 -12.81 2.98 8.87
N PHE A 42 -11.57 3.48 8.95
CA PHE A 42 -10.55 3.07 9.92
C PHE A 42 -10.23 4.16 10.95
N ALA A 43 -11.15 5.11 11.17
CA ALA A 43 -10.96 6.19 12.14
C ALA A 43 -10.58 5.65 13.54
N GLY A 44 -9.61 6.30 14.19
CA GLY A 44 -9.12 5.89 15.51
C GLY A 44 -8.17 4.70 15.53
N LYS A 45 -7.92 4.04 14.39
CA LYS A 45 -6.86 3.01 14.25
C LYS A 45 -5.61 3.61 13.64
N ARG A 46 -4.46 3.01 13.90
CA ARG A 46 -3.23 3.23 13.12
C ARG A 46 -3.30 2.40 11.84
N LYS A 47 -2.76 2.91 10.73
CA LYS A 47 -2.90 2.25 9.42
C LYS A 47 -1.54 2.08 8.76
N VAL A 48 -1.23 0.86 8.30
CA VAL A 48 -0.10 0.60 7.40
C VAL A 48 -0.64 0.40 6.00
N LEU A 49 -0.41 1.35 5.11
CA LEU A 49 -0.72 1.24 3.69
C LEU A 49 0.45 0.54 3.01
N ASN A 50 0.31 -0.77 2.77
CA ASN A 50 1.24 -1.58 2.01
C ASN A 50 0.81 -1.55 0.53
N ILE A 51 1.46 -0.70 -0.26
CA ILE A 51 1.09 -0.38 -1.65
C ILE A 51 2.03 -1.13 -2.60
N PHE A 52 1.49 -1.86 -3.56
CA PHE A 52 2.31 -2.69 -4.46
C PHE A 52 1.69 -2.87 -5.85
N PRO A 53 2.51 -3.10 -6.90
CA PRO A 53 2.02 -3.15 -8.28
C PRO A 53 0.95 -4.22 -8.52
N SER A 54 1.21 -5.45 -8.07
CA SER A 54 0.29 -6.58 -8.14
C SER A 54 0.63 -7.65 -7.11
N ILE A 55 -0.37 -8.21 -6.46
CA ILE A 55 -0.24 -9.29 -5.47
C ILE A 55 0.29 -10.59 -6.07
N ASP A 56 0.09 -10.80 -7.39
CA ASP A 56 0.42 -12.04 -8.10
C ASP A 56 1.93 -12.14 -8.46
N THR A 57 2.80 -11.53 -7.64
CA THR A 57 4.25 -11.57 -7.80
C THR A 57 4.93 -11.97 -6.49
N PRO A 58 6.06 -12.73 -6.53
CA PRO A 58 6.69 -13.26 -5.32
C PRO A 58 7.07 -12.19 -4.28
N THR A 59 7.60 -11.05 -4.72
CA THR A 59 8.02 -9.97 -3.82
C THR A 59 6.83 -9.28 -3.14
N CYS A 60 5.66 -9.21 -3.79
CA CYS A 60 4.45 -8.66 -3.16
C CYS A 60 3.85 -9.65 -2.16
N ALA A 61 3.82 -10.93 -2.50
CA ALA A 61 3.37 -11.97 -1.58
C ALA A 61 4.18 -11.99 -0.27
N THR A 62 5.51 -11.89 -0.37
CA THR A 62 6.39 -11.82 0.80
C THR A 62 6.13 -10.58 1.65
N SER A 63 5.88 -9.40 1.05
CA SER A 63 5.64 -8.19 1.82
C SER A 63 4.35 -8.24 2.61
N VAL A 64 3.29 -8.80 2.02
CA VAL A 64 2.02 -8.99 2.72
C VAL A 64 2.18 -9.96 3.89
N ARG A 65 2.90 -11.08 3.71
CA ARG A 65 3.16 -12.04 4.81
C ARG A 65 3.92 -11.41 5.97
N LYS A 66 5.02 -10.69 5.68
CA LYS A 66 5.86 -10.06 6.72
C LYS A 66 5.11 -8.98 7.47
N PHE A 67 4.42 -8.08 6.75
CA PHE A 67 3.62 -7.05 7.40
C PHE A 67 2.48 -7.64 8.20
N ASN A 68 1.77 -8.67 7.71
CA ASN A 68 0.71 -9.31 8.51
C ASN A 68 1.27 -9.92 9.80
N ALA A 69 2.35 -10.70 9.71
CA ALA A 69 2.94 -11.35 10.88
C ALA A 69 3.35 -10.33 11.95
N GLN A 70 4.00 -9.24 11.54
CA GLN A 70 4.53 -8.25 12.47
C GLN A 70 3.46 -7.23 12.92
N ALA A 71 2.50 -6.87 12.07
CA ALA A 71 1.43 -5.95 12.43
C ALA A 71 0.39 -6.59 13.36
N ASN A 72 0.24 -7.93 13.34
CA ASN A 72 -0.59 -8.65 14.30
C ASN A 72 -0.12 -8.47 15.75
N GLU A 73 1.15 -8.14 15.97
CA GLU A 73 1.70 -7.85 17.29
C GLU A 73 1.43 -6.40 17.75
N LEU A 74 0.95 -5.54 16.84
CA LEU A 74 0.72 -4.13 17.11
C LEU A 74 -0.74 -3.89 17.52
N ALA A 75 -0.95 -3.39 18.74
CA ALA A 75 -2.28 -2.98 19.20
C ALA A 75 -2.91 -1.94 18.27
N ASN A 76 -4.24 -1.88 18.14
CA ASN A 76 -4.94 -0.80 17.43
C ASN A 76 -4.41 -0.48 16.01
N THR A 77 -3.94 -1.49 15.27
CA THR A 77 -3.32 -1.30 13.94
C THR A 77 -4.06 -2.12 12.89
N VAL A 78 -4.23 -1.56 11.69
CA VAL A 78 -4.74 -2.27 10.53
C VAL A 78 -3.74 -2.19 9.38
N VAL A 79 -3.56 -3.30 8.65
CA VAL A 79 -2.75 -3.31 7.42
C VAL A 79 -3.69 -3.25 6.22
N LEU A 80 -3.51 -2.23 5.40
CA LEU A 80 -4.24 -2.01 4.16
C LEU A 80 -3.34 -2.40 2.99
N CYS A 81 -3.61 -3.53 2.35
CA CYS A 81 -2.91 -3.99 1.16
C CYS A 81 -3.57 -3.42 -0.09
N ILE A 82 -2.89 -2.50 -0.76
CA ILE A 82 -3.46 -1.68 -1.84
C ILE A 82 -2.76 -1.98 -3.16
N SER A 83 -3.53 -2.33 -4.20
CA SER A 83 -3.02 -2.54 -5.56
C SER A 83 -4.06 -2.26 -6.63
N ALA A 84 -3.66 -2.37 -7.91
CA ALA A 84 -4.57 -2.32 -9.05
C ALA A 84 -5.21 -3.67 -9.39
N ASP A 85 -4.90 -4.73 -8.63
CA ASP A 85 -5.53 -6.03 -8.82
C ASP A 85 -7.03 -5.96 -8.54
N LEU A 86 -7.82 -6.78 -9.22
CA LEU A 86 -9.22 -6.93 -8.86
C LEU A 86 -9.36 -7.56 -7.46
N PRO A 87 -10.43 -7.23 -6.71
CA PRO A 87 -10.68 -7.80 -5.38
C PRO A 87 -10.65 -9.34 -5.36
N PHE A 88 -11.05 -9.98 -6.48
CA PHE A 88 -11.03 -11.43 -6.64
C PHE A 88 -9.61 -12.03 -6.56
N ALA A 89 -8.62 -11.37 -7.18
CA ALA A 89 -7.23 -11.82 -7.16
C ALA A 89 -6.59 -11.62 -5.78
N GLN A 90 -6.87 -10.49 -5.13
CA GLN A 90 -6.42 -10.22 -3.76
C GLN A 90 -7.04 -11.21 -2.77
N LYS A 91 -8.33 -11.54 -2.93
CA LYS A 91 -9.03 -12.54 -2.10
C LYS A 91 -8.46 -13.94 -2.27
N ARG A 92 -8.12 -14.33 -3.49
CA ARG A 92 -7.46 -15.62 -3.77
C ARG A 92 -6.13 -15.74 -3.02
N PHE A 93 -5.35 -14.66 -2.97
CA PHE A 93 -4.11 -14.62 -2.22
C PHE A 93 -4.34 -14.72 -0.71
N CYS A 94 -5.12 -13.81 -0.11
CA CYS A 94 -5.31 -13.81 1.35
C CYS A 94 -6.04 -15.06 1.88
N GLY A 95 -6.98 -15.61 1.12
CA GLY A 95 -7.67 -16.86 1.49
C GLY A 95 -6.74 -18.08 1.52
N ALA A 96 -5.69 -18.09 0.70
CA ALA A 96 -4.65 -19.12 0.73
C ALA A 96 -3.67 -18.97 1.91
N GLU A 97 -3.54 -17.75 2.43
CA GLU A 97 -2.53 -17.37 3.43
C GLU A 97 -3.07 -17.27 4.87
N GLY A 98 -4.39 -17.24 5.06
CA GLY A 98 -5.02 -17.23 6.40
C GLY A 98 -4.76 -15.94 7.22
N LEU A 99 -4.70 -14.78 6.55
CA LEU A 99 -4.36 -13.51 7.18
C LEU A 99 -5.62 -12.82 7.74
N GLU A 100 -5.74 -12.69 9.06
CA GLU A 100 -6.96 -12.20 9.73
C GLU A 100 -7.02 -10.66 9.93
N ASN A 101 -5.91 -9.92 9.84
CA ASN A 101 -5.86 -8.47 10.08
C ASN A 101 -5.41 -7.64 8.87
N VAL A 102 -5.42 -8.23 7.69
CA VAL A 102 -5.14 -7.56 6.42
C VAL A 102 -6.44 -7.23 5.71
N VAL A 103 -6.60 -5.97 5.34
CA VAL A 103 -7.68 -5.52 4.48
C VAL A 103 -7.12 -5.31 3.08
N ASN A 104 -7.66 -6.05 2.12
CA ASN A 104 -7.35 -5.85 0.71
C ASN A 104 -8.20 -4.72 0.13
N LEU A 105 -7.55 -3.80 -0.55
CA LEU A 105 -8.16 -2.66 -1.22
C LEU A 105 -7.68 -2.61 -2.67
N SER A 106 -8.64 -2.59 -3.59
CA SER A 106 -8.38 -2.50 -5.02
C SER A 106 -8.63 -1.08 -5.52
N THR A 107 -7.75 -0.60 -6.41
CA THR A 107 -7.92 0.67 -7.14
C THR A 107 -8.77 0.51 -8.42
N MET A 108 -9.51 -0.60 -8.57
CA MET A 108 -10.48 -0.79 -9.67
C MET A 108 -11.50 0.36 -9.73
N ARG A 109 -11.89 0.91 -8.58
CA ARG A 109 -12.51 2.23 -8.41
C ARG A 109 -11.65 3.04 -7.43
N GLY A 110 -11.71 4.36 -7.49
CA GLY A 110 -10.85 5.22 -6.67
C GLY A 110 -9.41 5.33 -7.18
N ARG A 111 -9.22 5.21 -8.51
CA ARG A 111 -7.92 5.20 -9.17
C ARG A 111 -7.10 6.47 -8.90
N GLU A 112 -7.77 7.59 -8.63
CA GLU A 112 -7.17 8.86 -8.23
C GLU A 112 -6.21 8.73 -7.04
N PHE A 113 -6.43 7.74 -6.16
CA PHE A 113 -5.50 7.36 -5.09
C PHE A 113 -4.06 7.24 -5.59
N LEU A 114 -3.84 6.67 -6.78
CA LEU A 114 -2.49 6.42 -7.30
C LEU A 114 -1.73 7.73 -7.52
N GLU A 115 -2.37 8.76 -8.05
CA GLU A 115 -1.76 10.08 -8.23
C GLU A 115 -1.72 10.86 -6.91
N ASP A 116 -2.80 10.78 -6.13
CA ASP A 116 -2.92 11.50 -4.87
C ASP A 116 -1.88 11.10 -3.83
N TYR A 117 -1.47 9.83 -3.85
CA TYR A 117 -0.41 9.29 -3.00
C TYR A 117 0.95 9.23 -3.70
N GLY A 118 1.08 9.75 -4.92
CA GLY A 118 2.37 9.80 -5.61
C GLY A 118 2.96 8.43 -5.93
N VAL A 119 2.11 7.47 -6.27
CA VAL A 119 2.48 6.07 -6.56
C VAL A 119 2.08 5.62 -7.97
N LEU A 120 1.44 6.44 -8.79
CA LEU A 120 1.06 6.04 -10.15
C LEU A 120 2.30 5.85 -11.04
N ILE A 121 2.57 4.63 -11.50
CA ILE A 121 3.57 4.40 -12.54
C ILE A 121 3.06 5.00 -13.87
N ALA A 122 3.78 5.98 -14.38
CA ALA A 122 3.43 6.76 -15.56
C ALA A 122 4.10 6.26 -16.86
N THR A 123 5.22 5.55 -16.76
CA THR A 123 5.99 5.08 -17.93
C THR A 123 6.39 3.61 -17.82
N GLY A 124 6.75 3.01 -18.95
CA GLY A 124 7.24 1.63 -19.01
C GLY A 124 6.14 0.57 -19.00
N PRO A 125 6.51 -0.72 -18.89
CA PRO A 125 5.59 -1.84 -19.02
C PRO A 125 4.56 -1.95 -17.89
N LEU A 126 4.82 -1.29 -16.76
CA LEU A 126 3.91 -1.23 -15.61
C LEU A 126 3.10 0.07 -15.57
N ALA A 127 3.10 0.86 -16.64
CA ALA A 127 2.27 2.07 -16.73
C ALA A 127 0.81 1.74 -16.42
N GLY A 128 0.26 2.45 -15.43
CA GLY A 128 -1.13 2.29 -15.01
C GLY A 128 -1.35 1.55 -13.69
N VAL A 129 -0.34 0.94 -13.08
CA VAL A 129 -0.43 0.38 -11.72
C VAL A 129 0.36 1.21 -10.71
N SER A 130 0.33 0.82 -9.43
CA SER A 130 1.11 1.52 -8.41
C SER A 130 2.58 1.10 -8.43
N ALA A 131 3.46 2.01 -8.02
CA ALA A 131 4.78 1.69 -7.53
C ALA A 131 4.68 0.89 -6.21
N ARG A 132 5.82 0.43 -5.72
CA ARG A 132 5.91 -0.20 -4.40
C ARG A 132 6.21 0.85 -3.35
N ALA A 133 5.36 0.94 -2.33
CA ALA A 133 5.50 1.93 -1.29
C ALA A 133 4.86 1.46 0.02
N VAL A 134 5.30 2.06 1.13
CA VAL A 134 4.71 1.90 2.45
C VAL A 134 4.43 3.27 3.03
N VAL A 135 3.21 3.49 3.51
CA VAL A 135 2.85 4.71 4.26
C VAL A 135 2.21 4.29 5.58
N VAL A 136 2.70 4.83 6.67
CA VAL A 136 2.21 4.55 8.03
C VAL A 136 1.50 5.78 8.56
N LEU A 137 0.27 5.59 9.04
CA LEU A 137 -0.60 6.64 9.54
C LEU A 137 -0.95 6.42 11.01
N ASP A 138 -1.06 7.51 11.76
CA ASP A 138 -1.62 7.51 13.12
C ASP A 138 -3.16 7.42 13.14
N GLU A 139 -3.72 7.47 14.34
CA GLU A 139 -5.17 7.45 14.59
C GLU A 139 -5.92 8.62 13.96
N GLN A 140 -5.23 9.73 13.71
CA GLN A 140 -5.74 10.97 13.10
C GLN A 140 -5.21 11.17 11.66
N ASP A 141 -4.85 10.10 10.97
CA ASP A 141 -4.35 10.07 9.58
C ASP A 141 -3.16 11.00 9.29
N GLN A 142 -2.34 11.32 10.28
CA GLN A 142 -1.03 11.94 10.04
C GLN A 142 -0.04 10.88 9.61
N VAL A 143 0.80 11.21 8.64
CA VAL A 143 1.87 10.34 8.15
C VAL A 143 2.98 10.29 9.20
N LEU A 144 3.23 9.12 9.75
CA LEU A 144 4.34 8.85 10.67
C LEU A 144 5.59 8.41 9.92
N HIS A 145 5.41 7.61 8.87
CA HIS A 145 6.47 7.09 8.03
C HIS A 145 5.98 6.94 6.60
N SER A 146 6.88 7.12 5.64
CA SER A 146 6.60 7.01 4.22
C SER A 146 7.86 6.56 3.49
N GLU A 147 7.77 5.46 2.75
CA GLU A 147 8.84 4.91 1.93
C GLU A 147 8.30 4.62 0.52
N LEU A 148 8.88 5.27 -0.49
CA LEU A 148 8.72 4.87 -1.88
C LEU A 148 9.95 4.04 -2.26
N VAL A 149 9.76 2.76 -2.61
CA VAL A 149 10.87 1.84 -2.85
C VAL A 149 11.57 2.22 -4.16
N ALA A 150 12.87 2.49 -4.08
CA ALA A 150 13.66 2.94 -5.22
C ALA A 150 13.74 1.91 -6.36
N GLU A 151 13.74 0.61 -6.05
CA GLU A 151 13.66 -0.48 -7.02
C GLU A 151 12.41 -1.32 -6.79
N ILE A 152 11.47 -1.31 -7.74
CA ILE A 152 10.15 -1.96 -7.63
C ILE A 152 10.27 -3.46 -7.32
N GLY A 153 11.34 -4.12 -7.79
CA GLY A 153 11.63 -5.53 -7.54
C GLY A 153 12.11 -5.87 -6.13
N THR A 154 12.47 -4.87 -5.32
CA THR A 154 12.94 -5.04 -3.94
C THR A 154 11.82 -4.91 -2.91
N GLU A 155 12.03 -5.44 -1.71
CA GLU A 155 11.10 -5.30 -0.58
C GLU A 155 11.28 -3.94 0.13
N PRO A 156 10.23 -3.38 0.75
CA PRO A 156 10.35 -2.19 1.60
C PRO A 156 11.07 -2.50 2.92
N ASN A 157 11.45 -1.45 3.65
CA ASN A 157 12.00 -1.55 5.00
C ASN A 157 10.89 -1.73 6.05
N TYR A 158 10.48 -2.97 6.28
CA TYR A 158 9.46 -3.33 7.26
C TYR A 158 9.78 -2.83 8.68
N GLU A 159 11.04 -2.95 9.10
CA GLU A 159 11.46 -2.56 10.44
C GLU A 159 11.27 -1.07 10.68
N ALA A 160 11.60 -0.23 9.70
CA ALA A 160 11.38 1.22 9.78
C ALA A 160 9.89 1.57 9.87
N ALA A 161 9.05 0.93 9.05
CA ALA A 161 7.61 1.14 9.07
C ALA A 161 6.98 0.72 10.42
N ILE A 162 7.42 -0.40 10.99
CA ILE A 162 6.91 -0.90 12.28
C ILE A 162 7.45 -0.08 13.45
N ALA A 163 8.70 0.36 13.40
CA ALA A 163 9.29 1.22 14.42
C ALA A 163 8.51 2.54 14.56
N ALA A 164 7.92 3.06 13.48
CA ALA A 164 7.05 4.24 13.52
C ALA A 164 5.73 4.03 14.27
N LEU A 165 5.36 2.80 14.62
CA LEU A 165 4.15 2.43 15.38
C LEU A 165 4.43 2.04 16.84
N LYS A 166 5.69 2.08 17.26
CA LYS A 166 6.11 1.82 18.65
C LYS A 166 6.20 3.13 19.43
#